data_AF-A0A6J0MWA4-F1
#
_entry.id   AF-A0A6J0MWA4-F1
#
_cell.length_a   1.000
_cell.length_b   1.000
_cell.length_c   1.000
_cell.angle_alpha   90.00
_cell.angle_beta   90.00
_cell.angle_gamma   90.00
#
_symmetry.space_group_name_H-M   'P 1'
#
loop_
_entity.id
_entity.type
_entity.pdbx_description
1 polymer ?
#
loop_
_entity_poly.entity_id
_entity_poly.type
_entity_poly.pdbx_seq_one_letter_code
_entity_poly.pdbx_strand_id
1 'polypeptide(L)'
;MSNDHKKRLASRLEWEGFIETKIKSDGNCQFSSLADQLFRCPEHHEKVRERIVKQLKTCPKIYREFVEMDSSKKRTNELPKDYSEYVKNMSKNGVWGDSVTLQAAADTFGVKIVVITSEKEVDSMEIVPKSLTLERVVYLSYLAGVHYNSIYLKGSETDAAPLELPGKSKNKNTNKSDMEPQGRNENDKDKNKEKMKKNKDRNQRKNK
;
A
#
# COMPACT_ATOMS: atom_id res chain seq x y z
N MET A 1 -0.90 -25.58 19.55
CA MET A 1 0.22 -24.63 19.33
C MET A 1 1.21 -24.78 20.47
N SER A 2 2.44 -25.22 20.20
CA SER A 2 3.41 -25.46 21.28
C SER A 2 3.81 -24.14 21.95
N ASN A 3 3.84 -24.12 23.28
CA ASN A 3 4.34 -23.01 24.10
C ASN A 3 5.76 -22.60 23.69
N ASP A 4 6.51 -23.52 23.09
CA ASP A 4 7.88 -23.32 22.62
C ASP A 4 7.99 -22.27 21.51
N HIS A 5 7.03 -22.20 20.58
CA HIS A 5 7.06 -21.20 19.51
C HIS A 5 6.92 -19.79 20.07
N LYS A 6 5.99 -19.59 21.02
CA LYS A 6 5.79 -18.30 21.67
C LYS A 6 7.03 -17.87 22.46
N LYS A 7 7.58 -18.78 23.26
CA LYS A 7 8.81 -18.53 24.04
C LYS A 7 9.98 -18.19 23.12
N ARG A 8 10.19 -18.98 22.06
CA ARG A 8 11.29 -18.76 21.11
C ARG A 8 11.19 -17.40 20.41
N LEU A 9 9.99 -17.07 19.92
CA LEU A 9 9.78 -15.77 19.27
C LEU A 9 10.01 -14.61 20.26
N ALA A 10 9.45 -14.72 21.47
CA ALA A 10 9.65 -13.69 22.50
C ALA A 10 11.14 -13.49 22.82
N SER A 11 11.90 -14.58 23.03
CA SER A 11 13.34 -14.49 23.29
C SER A 11 14.12 -13.87 22.13
N ARG A 12 13.76 -14.18 20.87
CA ARG A 12 14.40 -13.58 19.69
C ARG A 12 14.11 -12.08 19.60
N LEU A 13 12.86 -11.68 19.79
CA LEU A 13 12.47 -10.27 19.77
C LEU A 13 13.17 -9.50 20.90
N GLU A 14 13.24 -10.05 22.10
CA GLU A 14 13.94 -9.43 23.23
C GLU A 14 15.44 -9.29 22.96
N TRP A 15 16.08 -10.33 22.44
CA TRP A 15 17.51 -10.33 22.09
C TRP A 15 17.86 -9.27 21.03
N GLU A 16 17.02 -9.14 20.01
CA GLU A 16 17.17 -8.18 18.91
C GLU A 16 16.65 -6.77 19.29
N GLY A 17 16.06 -6.60 20.47
CA GLY A 17 15.55 -5.31 20.95
C GLY A 17 14.25 -4.84 20.29
N PHE A 18 13.42 -5.75 19.81
CA PHE A 18 12.11 -5.47 19.23
C PHE A 18 10.95 -5.55 20.24
N ILE A 19 9.92 -4.76 19.99
CA ILE A 19 8.62 -4.79 20.69
C ILE A 19 7.50 -5.00 19.67
N GLU A 20 6.55 -5.89 20.00
CA GLU A 20 5.41 -6.17 19.14
C GLU A 20 4.28 -5.16 19.34
N THR A 21 3.75 -4.65 18.24
CA THR A 21 2.45 -3.99 18.19
C THR A 21 1.39 -5.05 17.92
N LYS A 22 0.39 -5.13 18.80
CA LYS A 22 -0.67 -6.13 18.72
C LYS A 22 -1.53 -5.92 17.49
N ILE A 23 -1.44 -6.84 16.54
CA ILE A 23 -2.31 -6.91 15.36
C ILE A 23 -3.49 -7.86 15.66
N LYS A 24 -4.62 -7.60 15.02
CA LYS A 24 -5.79 -8.48 15.14
C LYS A 24 -5.47 -9.84 14.52
N SER A 25 -5.66 -10.91 15.30
CA SER A 25 -5.42 -12.29 14.86
C SER A 25 -6.57 -12.82 14.00
N ASP A 26 -6.66 -12.32 12.77
CA ASP A 26 -7.51 -12.84 11.70
C ASP A 26 -6.69 -13.09 10.42
N GLY A 27 -7.37 -13.49 9.34
CA GLY A 27 -6.72 -13.77 8.06
C GLY A 27 -6.15 -12.54 7.34
N ASN A 28 -6.27 -11.33 7.89
CA ASN A 28 -5.66 -10.12 7.35
C ASN A 28 -4.33 -9.77 8.04
N CYS A 29 -3.93 -10.49 9.09
CA CYS A 29 -2.81 -10.09 9.94
C CYS A 29 -1.51 -9.73 9.22
N GLN A 30 -1.11 -10.46 8.16
CA GLN A 30 0.08 -10.10 7.38
C GLN A 30 -0.07 -8.72 6.73
N PHE A 31 -1.21 -8.46 6.08
CA PHE A 31 -1.50 -7.17 5.44
C PHE A 31 -1.70 -6.04 6.45
N SER A 32 -2.30 -6.32 7.61
CA SER A 32 -2.45 -5.35 8.69
C SER A 32 -1.11 -4.99 9.33
N SER A 33 -0.22 -5.97 9.50
CA SER A 33 1.13 -5.72 10.01
C SER A 33 1.96 -4.89 9.03
N LEU A 34 1.86 -5.19 7.73
CA LEU A 34 2.45 -4.36 6.68
C LEU A 34 1.86 -2.94 6.68
N ALA A 35 0.54 -2.80 6.81
CA ALA A 35 -0.13 -1.52 6.84
C ALA A 35 0.32 -0.66 8.03
N ASP A 36 0.50 -1.28 9.20
CA ASP A 36 1.07 -0.62 10.38
C ASP A 36 2.51 -0.14 10.13
N GLN A 37 3.39 -1.02 9.64
CA GLN A 37 4.78 -0.67 9.35
C GLN A 37 4.92 0.46 8.32
N LEU A 38 4.11 0.41 7.25
CA LEU A 38 4.18 1.36 6.14
C LEU A 38 3.45 2.67 6.43
N PHE A 39 2.30 2.62 7.11
CA PHE A 39 1.36 3.74 7.22
C PHE A 39 0.98 4.12 8.66
N ARG A 40 1.49 3.41 9.67
CA ARG A 40 1.10 3.55 11.10
C ARG A 40 -0.40 3.37 11.33
N CYS A 41 -1.04 2.54 10.51
CA CYS A 41 -2.48 2.35 10.52
C CYS A 41 -2.82 0.94 10.01
N PRO A 42 -2.97 -0.04 10.91
CA PRO A 42 -3.33 -1.42 10.56
C PRO A 42 -4.64 -1.53 9.77
N GLU A 43 -5.56 -0.57 9.93
CA GLU A 43 -6.86 -0.50 9.27
C GLU A 43 -6.73 -0.31 7.75
N HIS A 44 -5.56 0.10 7.25
CA HIS A 44 -5.28 0.19 5.82
C HIS A 44 -4.96 -1.15 5.15
N HIS A 45 -5.13 -2.29 5.85
CA HIS A 45 -4.85 -3.62 5.30
C HIS A 45 -5.52 -3.92 3.96
N GLU A 46 -6.74 -3.42 3.72
CA GLU A 46 -7.45 -3.62 2.45
C GLU A 46 -6.74 -2.91 1.29
N LYS A 47 -6.29 -1.67 1.50
CA LYS A 47 -5.54 -0.90 0.48
C LYS A 47 -4.17 -1.53 0.21
N VAL A 48 -3.51 -2.04 1.25
CA VAL A 48 -2.25 -2.75 1.13
C VAL A 48 -2.44 -4.04 0.31
N ARG A 49 -3.46 -4.84 0.64
CA ARG A 49 -3.83 -6.04 -0.12
C ARG A 49 -4.13 -5.70 -1.58
N GLU A 50 -4.91 -4.66 -1.84
CA GLU A 50 -5.26 -4.25 -3.20
C GLU A 50 -4.00 -3.95 -4.04
N ARG A 51 -3.05 -3.21 -3.49
CA ARG A 51 -1.80 -2.88 -4.19
C ARG A 51 -0.92 -4.10 -4.44
N ILE A 52 -0.77 -4.96 -3.44
CA ILE A 52 -0.01 -6.21 -3.57
C ILE A 52 -0.65 -7.11 -4.63
N VAL A 53 -1.97 -7.28 -4.60
CA VAL A 53 -2.70 -8.07 -5.60
C VAL A 53 -2.58 -7.44 -6.99
N LYS A 54 -2.59 -6.11 -7.11
CA LYS A 54 -2.36 -5.42 -8.38
C LYS A 54 -0.95 -5.70 -8.92
N GLN A 55 0.07 -5.71 -8.07
CA GLN A 55 1.43 -6.09 -8.43
C GLN A 55 1.50 -7.54 -8.95
N LEU A 56 0.89 -8.49 -8.22
CA LEU A 56 0.78 -9.89 -8.65
C LEU A 56 0.11 -10.03 -10.03
N LYS A 57 -0.96 -9.27 -10.28
CA LYS A 57 -1.65 -9.25 -11.60
C LYS A 57 -0.80 -8.66 -12.71
N THR A 58 -0.02 -7.61 -12.42
CA THR A 58 0.72 -6.84 -13.43
C THR A 58 2.04 -7.52 -13.81
N CYS A 59 2.66 -8.24 -12.88
CA CYS A 59 3.95 -8.88 -13.06
C CYS A 59 3.90 -10.41 -12.83
N PRO A 60 2.99 -11.17 -13.49
CA PRO A 60 2.79 -12.59 -13.19
C PRO A 60 4.04 -13.45 -13.46
N LYS A 61 4.86 -13.07 -14.45
CA LYS A 61 6.11 -13.78 -14.79
C LYS A 61 7.08 -13.87 -13.61
N ILE A 62 7.04 -12.89 -12.70
CA ILE A 62 7.94 -12.83 -11.55
C ILE A 62 7.48 -13.80 -10.45
N TYR A 63 6.18 -13.95 -10.24
CA TYR A 63 5.63 -14.63 -9.07
C TYR A 63 5.11 -16.04 -9.36
N ARG A 64 4.77 -16.32 -10.62
CA ARG A 64 4.13 -17.57 -11.05
C ARG A 64 4.93 -18.81 -10.67
N GLU A 65 6.25 -18.77 -10.83
CA GLU A 65 7.11 -19.92 -10.52
C GLU A 65 7.06 -20.31 -9.04
N PHE A 66 7.00 -19.33 -8.13
CA PHE A 66 6.90 -19.59 -6.70
C PHE A 66 5.57 -20.23 -6.29
N VAL A 67 4.48 -19.92 -6.99
CA VAL A 67 3.15 -20.50 -6.74
C VAL A 67 3.05 -21.91 -7.33
N GLU A 68 3.56 -22.12 -8.55
CA GLU A 68 3.49 -23.42 -9.22
C GLU A 68 4.36 -24.51 -8.58
N MET A 69 5.38 -24.14 -7.79
CA MET A 69 6.24 -25.11 -7.10
C MET A 69 5.55 -25.85 -5.94
N ASP A 70 4.49 -25.26 -5.36
CA ASP A 70 3.66 -25.91 -4.33
C ASP A 70 2.62 -26.86 -4.96
N SER A 71 2.19 -26.53 -6.18
CA SER A 71 1.22 -27.29 -6.96
C SER A 71 1.90 -28.42 -7.72
N SER A 72 2.00 -29.57 -7.07
CA SER A 72 2.46 -30.88 -7.59
C SER A 72 1.71 -31.45 -8.82
N LYS A 73 1.09 -30.62 -9.67
CA LYS A 73 0.38 -30.99 -10.90
C LYS A 73 0.62 -29.94 -12.00
N LYS A 74 1.72 -30.05 -12.74
CA LYS A 74 1.99 -29.20 -13.92
C LYS A 74 2.11 -30.04 -15.18
N ARG A 75 1.38 -29.69 -16.26
CA ARG A 75 1.76 -29.88 -17.68
C ARG A 75 0.71 -29.20 -18.61
N THR A 76 0.69 -27.88 -18.75
CA THR A 76 0.21 -27.17 -19.98
C THR A 76 0.80 -25.74 -20.06
N ASN A 77 0.91 -25.20 -21.28
CA ASN A 77 1.44 -23.86 -21.62
C ASN A 77 0.42 -22.72 -21.51
N GLU A 78 -0.73 -22.94 -20.86
CA GLU A 78 -1.70 -21.88 -20.55
C GLU A 78 -1.26 -21.10 -19.30
N LEU A 79 -1.78 -19.88 -19.07
CA LEU A 79 -1.71 -19.30 -17.73
C LEU A 79 -2.38 -20.33 -16.81
N PRO A 80 -1.70 -20.85 -15.77
CA PRO A 80 -2.25 -21.94 -15.00
C PRO A 80 -3.52 -21.39 -14.40
N LYS A 81 -4.62 -22.14 -14.53
CA LYS A 81 -5.81 -21.87 -13.73
C LYS A 81 -5.41 -21.58 -12.28
N ASP A 82 -4.38 -22.28 -11.80
CA ASP A 82 -3.77 -22.13 -10.48
C ASP A 82 -3.23 -20.73 -10.15
N TYR A 83 -2.41 -20.07 -10.99
CA TYR A 83 -1.90 -18.73 -10.62
C TYR A 83 -3.01 -17.66 -10.67
N SER A 84 -3.87 -17.70 -11.70
CA SER A 84 -4.98 -16.75 -11.77
C SER A 84 -5.98 -16.98 -10.63
N GLU A 85 -6.21 -18.23 -10.23
CA GLU A 85 -7.05 -18.59 -9.10
C GLU A 85 -6.42 -18.20 -7.76
N TYR A 86 -5.11 -18.41 -7.60
CA TYR A 86 -4.33 -17.92 -6.48
C TYR A 86 -4.51 -16.41 -6.29
N VAL A 87 -4.27 -15.61 -7.34
CA VAL A 87 -4.41 -14.15 -7.27
C VAL A 87 -5.86 -13.73 -7.00
N LYS A 88 -6.84 -14.43 -7.60
CA LYS A 88 -8.26 -14.21 -7.31
C LYS A 88 -8.59 -14.53 -5.85
N ASN A 89 -8.05 -15.61 -5.29
CA ASN A 89 -8.26 -15.98 -3.91
C ASN A 89 -7.60 -14.98 -2.96
N MET A 90 -6.35 -14.59 -3.23
CA MET A 90 -5.59 -13.62 -2.45
C MET A 90 -6.24 -12.22 -2.43
N SER A 91 -7.07 -11.90 -3.43
CA SER A 91 -7.86 -10.66 -3.46
C SER A 91 -9.01 -10.62 -2.45
N LYS A 92 -9.44 -11.76 -1.90
CA LYS A 92 -10.55 -11.82 -0.96
C LYS A 92 -10.11 -11.36 0.44
N ASN A 93 -10.98 -10.60 1.10
CA ASN A 93 -10.77 -10.20 2.49
C ASN A 93 -10.66 -11.45 3.40
N GLY A 94 -9.75 -11.41 4.37
CA GLY A 94 -9.54 -12.51 5.31
C GLY A 94 -8.79 -13.71 4.73
N VAL A 95 -8.33 -13.68 3.48
CA VAL A 95 -7.39 -14.71 2.98
C VAL A 95 -5.99 -14.38 3.44
N TRP A 96 -5.35 -15.35 4.07
CA TRP A 96 -4.03 -15.16 4.64
C TRP A 96 -2.96 -15.02 3.56
N GLY A 97 -1.99 -14.13 3.79
CA GLY A 97 -0.83 -13.95 2.93
C GLY A 97 0.26 -15.00 3.20
N ASP A 98 1.18 -15.12 2.27
CA ASP A 98 2.27 -16.09 2.22
C ASP A 98 3.62 -15.38 1.93
N SER A 99 4.65 -16.14 1.55
CA SER A 99 5.95 -15.58 1.15
C SER A 99 5.89 -14.82 -0.18
N VAL A 100 5.01 -15.20 -1.10
CA VAL A 100 4.83 -14.55 -2.41
C VAL A 100 4.21 -13.16 -2.22
N THR A 101 3.25 -13.01 -1.30
CA THR A 101 2.69 -11.69 -0.95
C THR A 101 3.70 -10.80 -0.23
N LEU A 102 4.63 -11.35 0.57
CA LEU A 102 5.74 -10.56 1.14
C LEU A 102 6.68 -10.05 0.05
N GLN A 103 7.08 -10.90 -0.91
CA GLN A 103 7.91 -10.46 -2.03
C GLN A 103 7.21 -9.40 -2.89
N ALA A 104 5.93 -9.60 -3.21
CA ALA A 104 5.15 -8.62 -3.94
C ALA A 104 4.97 -7.31 -3.15
N ALA A 105 4.84 -7.36 -1.82
CA ALA A 105 4.82 -6.18 -0.97
C ALA A 105 6.14 -5.40 -1.02
N ALA A 106 7.28 -6.09 -0.87
CA ALA A 106 8.60 -5.49 -0.99
C ALA A 106 8.72 -4.75 -2.33
N ASP A 107 8.40 -5.42 -3.44
CA ASP A 107 8.46 -4.85 -4.78
C ASP A 107 7.50 -3.67 -4.99
N THR A 108 6.29 -3.75 -4.42
CA THR A 108 5.24 -2.72 -4.56
C THR A 108 5.61 -1.42 -3.85
N PHE A 109 6.16 -1.53 -2.65
CA PHE A 109 6.43 -0.37 -1.78
C PHE A 109 7.90 0.06 -1.79
N GLY A 110 8.77 -0.68 -2.48
CA GLY A 110 10.20 -0.40 -2.55
C GLY A 110 10.88 -0.50 -1.18
N VAL A 111 10.49 -1.48 -0.36
CA VAL A 111 11.00 -1.66 1.01
C VAL A 111 11.63 -3.03 1.18
N LYS A 112 12.69 -3.11 2.01
CA LYS A 112 13.17 -4.39 2.56
C LYS A 112 12.22 -4.83 3.67
N ILE A 113 11.84 -6.10 3.70
CA ILE A 113 11.05 -6.70 4.78
C ILE A 113 11.94 -7.64 5.56
N VAL A 114 12.01 -7.48 6.87
CA VAL A 114 12.67 -8.42 7.79
C VAL A 114 11.60 -9.06 8.66
N VAL A 115 11.58 -10.40 8.70
CA VAL A 115 10.60 -11.17 9.47
C VAL A 115 11.33 -11.98 10.53
N ILE A 116 11.18 -11.63 11.80
CA ILE A 116 11.65 -12.46 12.92
C ILE A 116 10.62 -13.55 13.17
N THR A 117 11.03 -14.81 13.14
CA THR A 117 10.11 -15.95 13.18
C THR A 117 10.31 -16.83 14.41
N SER A 118 9.30 -17.64 14.73
CA SER A 118 9.40 -18.73 15.70
C SER A 118 9.90 -20.06 15.11
N GLU A 119 10.29 -20.12 13.83
CA GLU A 119 10.80 -21.34 13.21
C GLU A 119 12.04 -21.88 13.94
N LYS A 120 12.24 -23.19 13.96
CA LYS A 120 13.32 -23.79 14.78
C LYS A 120 14.69 -23.50 14.18
N GLU A 121 14.82 -23.66 12.88
CA GLU A 121 16.11 -23.63 12.16
C GLU A 121 16.46 -22.25 11.63
N VAL A 122 15.46 -21.39 11.45
CA VAL A 122 15.61 -20.03 10.92
C VAL A 122 15.11 -19.05 11.98
N ASP A 123 15.90 -18.04 12.29
CA ASP A 123 15.56 -16.97 13.24
C ASP A 123 14.84 -15.80 12.58
N SER A 124 15.24 -15.49 11.36
CA SER A 124 14.79 -14.35 10.60
C SER A 124 14.82 -14.63 9.10
N MET A 125 14.00 -13.91 8.36
CA MET A 125 13.97 -13.94 6.90
C MET A 125 14.05 -12.52 6.37
N GLU A 126 14.88 -12.30 5.36
CA GLU A 126 14.96 -11.02 4.65
C GLU A 126 14.37 -11.15 3.25
N ILE A 127 13.51 -10.19 2.90
CA ILE A 127 12.89 -10.07 1.59
C ILE A 127 13.30 -8.71 1.02
N VAL A 128 14.04 -8.74 -0.09
CA VAL A 128 14.59 -7.55 -0.74
C VAL A 128 13.76 -7.24 -1.99
N PRO A 129 13.40 -5.95 -2.24
CA PRO A 129 12.68 -5.59 -3.44
C PRO A 129 13.57 -5.77 -4.68
N LYS A 130 12.98 -6.21 -5.80
CA LYS A 130 13.71 -6.37 -7.07
C LYS A 130 14.26 -5.06 -7.63
N SER A 131 13.62 -3.94 -7.29
CA SER A 131 14.09 -2.60 -7.65
C SER A 131 14.46 -1.84 -6.38
N LEU A 132 15.76 -1.58 -6.21
CA LEU A 132 16.30 -0.82 -5.09
C LEU A 132 16.02 0.67 -5.30
N THR A 133 14.84 1.12 -4.85
CA THR A 133 14.41 2.51 -5.03
C THR A 133 14.47 3.31 -3.73
N LEU A 134 14.42 2.66 -2.55
CA LEU A 134 14.47 3.31 -1.24
C LEU A 134 15.14 2.41 -0.18
N GLU A 135 15.92 2.99 0.72
CA GLU A 135 16.54 2.31 1.88
C GLU A 135 15.58 2.27 3.09
N ARG A 136 14.35 1.79 2.89
CA ARG A 136 13.41 1.60 4.00
C ARG A 136 13.30 0.14 4.36
N VAL A 137 13.40 -0.16 5.65
CA VAL A 137 13.17 -1.49 6.21
C VAL A 137 11.86 -1.52 6.98
N VAL A 138 11.07 -2.56 6.79
CA VAL A 138 9.90 -2.87 7.60
C VAL A 138 10.14 -4.17 8.35
N TYR A 139 9.68 -4.22 9.60
CA TYR A 139 9.92 -5.34 10.50
C TYR A 139 8.61 -6.00 10.90
N LEU A 140 8.57 -7.32 10.78
CA LEU A 140 7.44 -8.15 11.18
C LEU A 140 7.92 -9.24 12.14
N SER A 141 7.04 -9.67 13.04
CA SER A 141 7.20 -10.96 13.70
C SER A 141 6.27 -11.99 13.06
N TYR A 142 6.67 -13.26 13.08
CA TYR A 142 5.90 -14.37 12.59
C TYR A 142 5.88 -15.52 13.61
N LEU A 143 4.72 -15.71 14.23
CA LEU A 143 4.43 -16.93 14.97
C LEU A 143 4.06 -18.00 13.93
N ALA A 144 4.96 -18.96 13.74
CA ALA A 144 4.96 -19.91 12.63
C ALA A 144 3.63 -20.66 12.50
N GLY A 145 2.99 -20.52 11.33
CA GLY A 145 1.69 -21.12 11.03
C GLY A 145 0.53 -20.52 11.84
N VAL A 146 0.73 -19.41 12.55
CA VAL A 146 -0.32 -18.78 13.38
C VAL A 146 -0.60 -17.32 13.06
N HIS A 147 0.39 -16.42 13.11
CA HIS A 147 0.11 -14.98 13.13
C HIS A 147 1.31 -14.10 12.75
N TYR A 148 1.02 -12.93 12.18
CA TYR A 148 1.99 -11.86 11.99
C TYR A 148 1.65 -10.67 12.89
N ASN A 149 2.66 -10.07 13.53
CA ASN A 149 2.56 -8.74 14.11
C ASN A 149 3.53 -7.78 13.42
N SER A 150 3.26 -6.50 13.60
CA SER A 150 4.18 -5.40 13.36
C SER A 150 5.14 -5.28 14.55
N ILE A 151 6.43 -5.02 14.30
CA ILE A 151 7.42 -4.85 15.38
C ILE A 151 8.27 -3.59 15.20
N TYR A 152 8.72 -3.03 16.31
CA TYR A 152 9.52 -1.79 16.34
C TYR A 152 10.77 -1.98 17.20
N LEU A 153 11.88 -1.35 16.82
CA LEU A 153 13.03 -1.31 17.71
C LEU A 153 12.62 -0.52 18.95
N LYS A 154 13.04 -1.01 20.11
CA LYS A 154 12.76 -0.39 21.38
C LYS A 154 13.36 1.02 21.41
N GLY A 155 12.51 2.03 21.54
CA GLY A 155 12.92 3.45 21.53
C GLY A 155 12.89 4.14 20.17
N SER A 156 12.54 3.44 19.08
CA SER A 156 12.46 3.99 17.71
C SER A 156 11.03 4.10 17.17
N GLU A 157 10.03 4.21 18.06
CA GLU A 157 8.59 4.11 17.69
C GLU A 157 8.13 5.15 16.64
N THR A 158 9.01 6.10 16.29
CA THR A 158 8.75 7.23 15.39
C THR A 158 9.71 7.38 14.20
N ASP A 159 10.70 6.50 14.00
CA ASP A 159 11.89 6.87 13.20
C ASP A 159 11.70 6.93 11.68
N ALA A 160 10.61 6.38 11.14
CA ALA A 160 10.33 6.48 9.70
C ALA A 160 8.92 7.03 9.45
N ALA A 161 8.84 8.20 8.82
CA ALA A 161 7.58 8.85 8.45
C ALA A 161 6.67 7.91 7.62
N PRO A 162 5.35 7.86 7.86
CA PRO A 162 4.43 7.03 7.07
C PRO A 162 4.61 7.26 5.57
N LEU A 163 4.51 6.21 4.75
CA LEU A 163 4.39 6.40 3.30
C LEU A 163 3.09 7.15 3.00
N GLU A 164 3.13 8.12 2.10
CA GLU A 164 1.89 8.75 1.64
C GLU A 164 1.12 7.76 0.76
N LEU A 165 -0.17 7.58 1.02
CA LEU A 165 -1.05 6.85 0.11
C LEU A 165 -1.34 7.78 -1.09
N PRO A 166 -0.93 7.46 -2.33
CA PRO A 166 -1.42 8.20 -3.50
C PRO A 166 -2.95 8.11 -3.58
N GLY A 167 -3.63 9.25 -3.36
CA GLY A 167 -5.09 9.28 -3.28
C GLY A 167 -5.81 10.56 -2.83
N LYS A 168 -5.17 11.74 -2.79
CA LYS A 168 -5.88 13.03 -2.65
C LYS A 168 -5.52 14.00 -3.77
N SER A 169 -6.37 14.06 -4.79
CA SER A 169 -6.64 15.27 -5.59
C SER A 169 -7.94 15.84 -5.00
N LYS A 170 -8.13 17.10 -4.58
CA LYS A 170 -7.55 18.44 -4.80
C LYS A 170 -7.70 19.21 -3.45
N ASN A 171 -7.14 20.38 -3.14
CA ASN A 171 -7.23 21.63 -3.88
C ASN A 171 -6.25 22.67 -3.31
N LYS A 172 -5.41 23.28 -4.15
CA LYS A 172 -4.87 24.62 -3.87
C LYS A 172 -6.04 25.58 -4.08
N ASN A 173 -6.63 26.09 -3.00
CA ASN A 173 -7.36 27.34 -3.03
C ASN A 173 -6.68 28.32 -2.08
N THR A 174 -6.27 29.42 -2.70
CA THR A 174 -5.75 30.66 -2.18
C THR A 174 -6.60 31.21 -1.04
N ASN A 175 -5.96 31.63 0.06
CA ASN A 175 -6.45 32.73 0.88
C ASN A 175 -5.29 33.70 1.12
N LYS A 176 -5.27 34.77 0.32
CA LYS A 176 -4.54 36.00 0.60
C LYS A 176 -5.52 37.12 0.34
N SER A 177 -6.12 37.64 1.41
CA SER A 177 -6.79 38.94 1.43
C SER A 177 -7.09 39.31 2.88
N ASP A 178 -6.06 39.86 3.54
CA ASP A 178 -6.29 40.87 4.57
C ASP A 178 -6.30 42.24 3.87
N MET A 179 -7.07 43.16 4.47
CA MET A 179 -7.24 44.58 4.17
C MET A 179 -8.47 44.96 3.32
N GLU A 180 -9.51 45.36 4.05
CA GLU A 180 -10.53 46.31 3.60
C GLU A 180 -9.86 47.63 3.10
N PRO A 181 -10.55 48.36 2.23
CA PRO A 181 -10.84 49.73 2.61
C PRO A 181 -12.31 50.11 2.38
N GLN A 182 -12.85 50.77 3.40
CA GLN A 182 -14.06 51.59 3.34
C GLN A 182 -13.84 52.81 2.43
N GLY A 183 -14.89 53.21 1.72
CA GLY A 183 -14.95 54.54 1.11
C GLY A 183 -15.82 54.60 -0.14
N ARG A 184 -17.10 54.93 0.02
CA ARG A 184 -17.95 55.45 -1.06
C ARG A 184 -17.42 56.83 -1.48
N ASN A 185 -17.50 57.15 -2.77
CA ASN A 185 -17.95 58.45 -3.23
C ASN A 185 -18.51 58.35 -4.66
N GLU A 186 -19.67 58.98 -4.83
CA GLU A 186 -20.39 59.22 -6.07
C GLU A 186 -19.64 60.24 -6.94
N ASN A 187 -19.62 60.05 -8.27
CA ASN A 187 -19.97 61.09 -9.26
C ASN A 187 -19.72 60.64 -10.71
N ASP A 188 -20.57 61.21 -11.57
CA ASP A 188 -20.47 61.39 -13.03
C ASP A 188 -20.83 60.25 -14.01
N LYS A 189 -22.10 60.32 -14.42
CA LYS A 189 -22.58 60.68 -15.78
C LYS A 189 -22.14 59.83 -16.98
N ASP A 190 -23.19 59.37 -17.68
CA ASP A 190 -23.37 59.38 -19.13
C ASP A 190 -22.27 58.79 -20.04
N LYS A 191 -22.58 57.65 -20.67
CA LYS A 191 -22.90 57.62 -22.11
C LYS A 191 -23.12 56.21 -22.67
N ASN A 192 -24.17 56.13 -23.49
CA ASN A 192 -24.35 55.25 -24.64
C ASN A 192 -24.66 53.75 -24.43
N LYS A 193 -25.97 53.52 -24.29
CA LYS A 193 -26.70 52.67 -25.24
C LYS A 193 -26.33 53.02 -26.69
N GLU A 194 -25.67 52.13 -27.41
CA GLU A 194 -25.97 51.77 -28.82
C GLU A 194 -24.87 50.87 -29.38
N LYS A 195 -25.19 49.59 -29.56
CA LYS A 195 -24.89 48.80 -30.76
C LYS A 195 -25.52 47.41 -30.61
N MET A 196 -26.84 47.39 -30.79
CA MET A 196 -27.58 46.19 -31.21
C MET A 196 -26.99 45.65 -32.52
N LYS A 197 -27.05 44.32 -32.64
CA LYS A 197 -27.25 43.58 -33.90
C LYS A 197 -26.24 43.85 -35.02
N LYS A 198 -25.25 42.96 -35.13
CA LYS A 198 -24.87 42.30 -36.39
C LYS A 198 -23.90 41.17 -36.09
N ASN A 199 -24.02 40.07 -36.85
CA ASN A 199 -23.24 38.83 -36.78
C ASN A 199 -23.81 37.68 -35.93
N LYS A 200 -25.14 37.50 -35.98
CA LYS A 200 -25.69 36.19 -36.36
C LYS A 200 -25.80 36.17 -37.89
N ASP A 201 -25.58 35.02 -38.51
CA ASP A 201 -25.67 34.72 -39.97
C ASP A 201 -24.39 34.69 -40.80
N ARG A 202 -23.34 33.95 -40.40
CA ARG A 202 -22.33 33.57 -41.39
C ARG A 202 -21.66 32.19 -41.34
N ASN A 203 -22.09 31.25 -40.50
CA ASN A 203 -21.49 29.90 -40.52
C ASN A 203 -22.48 28.73 -40.62
N GLN A 204 -23.56 28.93 -41.38
CA GLN A 204 -24.24 27.83 -42.07
C GLN A 204 -24.08 28.06 -43.58
N ARG A 205 -23.04 27.45 -44.18
CA ARG A 205 -22.88 27.13 -45.62
C ARG A 205 -21.40 26.80 -45.93
N LYS A 206 -20.84 25.78 -45.28
CA LYS A 206 -19.70 25.01 -45.82
C LYS A 206 -19.77 23.56 -45.31
N ASN A 207 -20.89 22.90 -45.62
CA ASN A 207 -20.96 21.44 -45.71
C ASN A 207 -21.39 21.13 -47.14
N LYS A 208 -20.43 20.84 -48.00
CA LYS A 208 -20.56 19.93 -49.14
C LYS A 208 -19.18 19.47 -49.58
#